data_AF-A0A0S8AZH0-F1
#
_entry.id   AF-A0A0S8AZH0-F1
#
_cell.length_a   1.000
_cell.length_b   1.000
_cell.length_c   1.000
_cell.angle_alpha   90.00
_cell.angle_beta   90.00
_cell.angle_gamma   90.00
#
_symmetry.space_group_name_H-M   'P 1'
#
loop_
_entity.id
_entity.type
_entity.pdbx_description
1 polymer ?
#
loop_
_entity_poly.entity_id
_entity_poly.type
_entity_poly.pdbx_seq_one_letter_code
_entity_poly.pdbx_strand_id
1 'polypeptide(L)'
;MRFVYFGLRFFSAIDYLLRQRLTAIGWIVFVGAGVSAAAGIDTSQTATYQLFTLFAALLGLALAGSAVFRVRATLERELPRYLTAGEPCAYRVTLTNRGRRPLAGASLEEYFRDPRPGYAEWRITREPGEARRNWFDREMGYFRWRWAIERRVPRAQPAV
;
A
#
# COMPACT_ATOMS: atom_id res chain seq x y z
N MET A 1 -19.48 -9.55 -10.46
CA MET A 1 -18.10 -10.09 -10.54
C MET A 1 -17.01 -9.12 -11.02
N ARG A 2 -17.03 -8.56 -12.25
CA ARG A 2 -15.92 -7.66 -12.70
C ARG A 2 -15.80 -6.38 -11.87
N PHE A 3 -16.92 -5.73 -11.56
CA PHE A 3 -16.96 -4.54 -10.71
C PHE A 3 -16.38 -4.80 -9.32
N VAL A 4 -16.75 -5.92 -8.70
CA VAL A 4 -16.22 -6.36 -7.40
C VAL A 4 -14.71 -6.55 -7.47
N TYR A 5 -14.19 -7.22 -8.51
CA TYR A 5 -12.74 -7.36 -8.71
C TYR A 5 -12.03 -6.01 -8.87
N PHE A 6 -12.56 -5.12 -9.71
CA PHE A 6 -11.95 -3.79 -9.88
C PHE A 6 -11.99 -2.99 -8.60
N GLY A 7 -13.08 -3.07 -7.84
CA GLY A 7 -13.19 -2.50 -6.50
C GLY A 7 -12.11 -3.04 -5.57
N LEU A 8 -12.01 -4.37 -5.39
CA LEU A 8 -10.99 -5.00 -4.55
C LEU A 8 -9.56 -4.61 -4.97
N ARG A 9 -9.28 -4.61 -6.27
CA ARG A 9 -7.97 -4.22 -6.80
C ARG A 9 -7.68 -2.75 -6.56
N PHE A 10 -8.67 -1.88 -6.70
CA PHE A 10 -8.53 -0.45 -6.48
C PHE A 10 -8.35 -0.13 -4.99
N PHE A 11 -9.20 -0.65 -4.11
CA PHE A 11 -9.08 -0.46 -2.67
C PHE A 11 -7.76 -0.99 -2.13
N SER A 12 -7.31 -2.17 -2.56
CA SER A 12 -5.99 -2.69 -2.18
C SER A 12 -4.84 -1.86 -2.75
N ALA A 13 -4.99 -1.27 -3.94
CA ALA A 13 -3.99 -0.34 -4.49
C ALA A 13 -3.89 0.93 -3.65
N ILE A 14 -5.03 1.50 -3.27
CA ILE A 14 -5.10 2.68 -2.43
C ILE A 14 -4.53 2.38 -1.05
N ASP A 15 -4.96 1.31 -0.37
CA ASP A 15 -4.47 0.95 0.96
C ASP A 15 -2.95 0.75 0.95
N TYR A 16 -2.42 0.00 -0.03
CA TYR A 16 -0.98 -0.18 -0.20
C TYR A 16 -0.25 1.14 -0.43
N LEU A 17 -0.77 2.00 -1.32
CA LEU A 17 -0.17 3.31 -1.60
C LEU A 17 -0.20 4.23 -0.37
N LEU A 18 -1.32 4.28 0.36
CA LEU A 18 -1.48 5.10 1.54
C LEU A 18 -0.54 4.66 2.65
N ARG A 19 -0.44 3.34 2.92
CA ARG A 19 0.50 2.80 3.92
C ARG A 19 1.95 3.09 3.57
N GLN A 20 2.29 3.05 2.28
CA GLN A 20 3.66 3.30 1.82
C GLN A 20 4.03 4.78 1.83
N ARG A 21 3.09 5.67 1.48
CA ARG A 21 3.37 7.10 1.25
C ARG A 21 3.08 7.97 2.46
N LEU A 22 2.09 7.61 3.29
CA LEU A 22 1.71 8.41 4.44
C LEU A 22 2.60 8.10 5.62
N THR A 23 3.32 9.12 6.09
CA THR A 23 3.98 9.11 7.39
C THR A 23 2.95 9.06 8.52
N ALA A 24 3.38 8.80 9.76
CA ALA A 24 2.48 8.82 10.92
C ALA A 24 1.72 10.16 11.04
N ILE A 25 2.41 11.29 10.79
CA ILE A 25 1.80 12.62 10.75
C ILE A 25 0.85 12.74 9.55
N GLY A 26 1.22 12.20 8.38
CA GLY A 26 0.36 12.16 7.20
C GLY A 26 -0.97 11.44 7.47
N TRP A 27 -0.97 10.37 8.27
CA TRP A 27 -2.18 9.69 8.70
C TRP A 27 -3.08 10.57 9.58
N ILE A 28 -2.50 11.33 10.52
CA ILE A 28 -3.25 12.27 11.36
C ILE A 28 -3.92 13.33 10.47
N VAL A 29 -3.19 13.91 9.51
CA VAL A 29 -3.73 14.90 8.58
C VAL A 29 -4.83 14.30 7.71
N PHE A 30 -4.66 13.08 7.22
CA PHE A 30 -5.66 12.38 6.39
C PHE A 30 -6.95 12.09 7.16
N VAL A 31 -6.84 11.55 8.38
CA VAL A 31 -8.00 11.30 9.26
C VAL A 31 -8.67 12.62 9.65
N GLY A 32 -7.88 13.64 10.01
CA GLY A 32 -8.35 14.98 10.30
C GLY A 32 -9.16 15.59 9.15
N ALA A 33 -8.68 15.46 7.91
CA ALA A 33 -9.42 15.88 6.72
C ALA A 33 -10.78 15.16 6.61
N GLY A 34 -10.83 13.85 6.88
CA GLY A 34 -12.08 13.08 6.86
C GLY A 34 -13.07 13.52 7.93
N VAL A 35 -12.60 13.76 9.16
CA VAL A 35 -13.44 14.25 10.27
C VAL A 35 -13.97 15.65 9.97
N SER A 36 -13.11 16.56 9.51
CA SER A 36 -13.53 17.92 9.13
C SER A 36 -14.48 17.91 7.94
N ALA A 37 -14.31 17.01 6.96
CA ALA A 37 -15.26 16.87 5.85
C ALA A 37 -16.65 16.42 6.34
N ALA A 38 -16.72 15.42 7.22
CA ALA A 38 -17.97 14.92 7.77
C ALA A 38 -18.68 15.97 8.64
N ALA A 39 -17.93 16.67 9.49
CA ALA A 39 -18.46 17.73 10.34
C ALA A 39 -18.87 18.99 9.54
N GLY A 40 -18.22 19.24 8.39
CA GLY A 40 -18.51 20.38 7.52
C GLY A 40 -19.79 20.25 6.69
N ILE A 41 -20.48 19.11 6.75
CA ILE A 41 -21.83 18.93 6.17
C ILE A 41 -22.84 19.83 6.88
N ASP A 42 -22.66 20.06 8.19
CA ASP A 42 -23.37 21.11 8.92
C ASP A 42 -22.61 22.44 8.76
N THR A 43 -23.00 23.18 7.72
CA THR A 43 -22.31 24.39 7.23
C THR A 43 -22.38 25.58 8.21
N SER A 44 -22.92 25.40 9.41
CA SER A 44 -23.06 26.46 10.43
C SER A 44 -21.73 26.86 11.08
N GLN A 45 -20.67 26.05 10.94
CA GLN A 45 -19.36 26.29 11.58
C GLN A 45 -18.24 26.58 10.56
N THR A 46 -17.82 27.84 10.47
CA THR A 46 -16.71 28.31 9.62
C THR A 46 -15.36 27.68 9.96
N ALA A 47 -15.12 27.31 11.23
CA ALA A 47 -13.87 26.69 11.66
C ALA A 47 -13.65 25.31 11.00
N THR A 48 -14.71 24.53 10.81
CA THR A 48 -14.63 23.17 10.24
C THR A 48 -14.20 23.19 8.78
N TYR A 49 -14.71 24.15 8.01
CA TYR A 49 -14.33 24.35 6.62
C TYR A 49 -12.85 24.79 6.49
N GLN A 50 -12.39 25.68 7.39
CA GLN A 50 -10.99 26.11 7.43
C GLN A 50 -10.03 24.95 7.74
N LEU A 51 -10.38 24.07 8.67
CA LEU A 51 -9.58 22.87 8.96
C LEU A 51 -9.55 21.90 7.79
N PHE A 52 -10.70 21.64 7.15
CA PHE A 52 -10.75 20.77 5.97
C PHE A 52 -9.87 21.30 4.85
N THR A 53 -10.01 22.60 4.51
CA THR A 53 -9.22 23.25 3.46
C THR A 53 -7.73 23.26 3.78
N LEU A 54 -7.33 23.48 5.04
CA LEU A 54 -5.94 23.37 5.49
C LEU A 54 -5.39 21.95 5.28
N PHE A 55 -6.10 20.92 5.76
CA PHE A 55 -5.64 19.54 5.61
C PHE A 55 -5.58 19.11 4.14
N ALA A 56 -6.58 19.52 3.34
CA ALA A 56 -6.58 19.28 1.89
C ALA A 56 -5.38 19.96 1.20
N ALA A 57 -5.05 21.20 1.57
CA ALA A 57 -3.89 21.91 1.05
C ALA A 57 -2.57 21.21 1.43
N LEU A 58 -2.43 20.76 2.68
CA LEU A 58 -1.25 20.00 3.13
C LEU A 58 -1.09 18.68 2.36
N LEU A 59 -2.18 17.93 2.17
CA LEU A 59 -2.17 16.69 1.37
C LEU A 59 -1.82 16.97 -0.10
N GLY A 60 -2.38 18.04 -0.69
CA GLY A 60 -2.06 18.48 -2.04
C GLY A 60 -0.58 18.83 -2.22
N LEU A 61 0.00 19.58 -1.29
CA LEU A 61 1.42 19.91 -1.27
C LEU A 61 2.29 18.65 -1.09
N ALA A 62 1.88 17.72 -0.23
CA ALA A 62 2.59 16.45 -0.04
C ALA A 62 2.58 15.61 -1.33
N LEU A 63 1.44 15.53 -2.04
CA LEU A 63 1.33 14.84 -3.33
C LEU A 63 2.22 15.50 -4.40
N ALA A 64 2.19 16.82 -4.51
CA ALA A 64 3.03 17.57 -5.43
C ALA A 64 4.52 17.36 -5.12
N GLY A 65 4.92 17.46 -3.85
CA GLY A 65 6.29 17.20 -3.39
C GLY A 65 6.74 15.77 -3.69
N SER A 66 5.89 14.78 -3.47
CA SER A 66 6.15 13.36 -3.77
C SER A 66 6.34 13.10 -5.28
N ALA A 67 5.60 13.80 -6.14
CA ALA A 67 5.75 13.67 -7.59
C ALA A 67 7.06 14.29 -8.12
N VAL A 68 7.51 15.38 -7.49
CA VAL A 68 8.75 16.10 -7.86
C VAL A 68 9.99 15.45 -7.24
N PHE A 69 9.87 14.86 -6.05
CA PHE A 69 10.97 14.19 -5.36
C PHE A 69 11.28 12.83 -6.01
N ARG A 70 12.20 12.84 -6.97
CA ARG A 70 12.78 11.62 -7.55
C ARG A 70 14.23 11.50 -7.11
N VAL A 71 14.50 10.49 -6.28
CA VAL A 71 15.88 10.15 -5.89
C VAL A 71 16.62 9.65 -7.13
N ARG A 72 17.68 10.36 -7.51
CA ARG A 72 18.62 9.91 -8.55
C ARG A 72 19.65 8.99 -7.91
N ALA A 73 19.25 7.76 -7.61
CA ALA A 73 20.15 6.73 -7.11
C ALA A 73 20.10 5.50 -8.01
N THR A 74 21.18 4.76 -8.04
CA THR A 74 21.27 3.44 -8.66
C THR A 74 21.39 2.42 -7.55
N LEU A 75 20.56 1.39 -7.64
CA LEU A 75 20.50 0.32 -6.66
C LEU A 75 20.87 -0.98 -7.36
N GLU A 76 21.98 -1.57 -6.93
CA GLU A 76 22.47 -2.84 -7.44
C GLU A 76 22.28 -3.90 -6.36
N ARG A 77 21.75 -5.06 -6.77
CA ARG A 77 21.49 -6.20 -5.89
C ARG A 77 22.42 -7.33 -6.27
N GLU A 78 23.29 -7.70 -5.35
CA GLU A 78 24.21 -8.82 -5.51
C GLU A 78 23.57 -10.05 -4.87
N LEU A 79 22.83 -10.81 -5.68
CA LEU A 79 22.20 -12.05 -5.26
C LEU A 79 23.19 -13.22 -5.36
N PRO A 80 23.18 -14.16 -4.39
CA PRO A 80 23.91 -15.41 -4.51
C PRO A 80 23.52 -16.18 -5.78
N ARG A 81 24.47 -16.95 -6.32
CA ARG A 81 24.26 -17.73 -7.56
C ARG A 81 23.12 -18.75 -7.44
N TYR A 82 22.86 -19.24 -6.23
CA TYR A 82 21.80 -20.20 -5.93
C TYR A 82 21.02 -19.77 -4.70
N LEU A 83 19.70 -19.94 -4.75
CA LEU A 83 18.76 -19.66 -3.68
C LEU A 83 17.84 -20.86 -3.51
N THR A 84 17.64 -21.30 -2.27
CA THR A 84 16.73 -22.39 -1.94
C THR A 84 15.39 -21.81 -1.47
N ALA A 85 14.28 -22.28 -2.03
CA ALA A 85 12.96 -21.81 -1.65
C ALA A 85 12.66 -22.18 -0.18
N GLY A 86 12.30 -21.18 0.63
CA GLY A 86 11.95 -21.36 2.04
C GLY A 86 13.13 -21.20 3.01
N GLU A 87 14.36 -21.08 2.51
CA GLU A 87 15.55 -20.85 3.34
C GLU A 87 15.88 -19.35 3.41
N PRO A 88 16.30 -18.83 4.58
CA PRO A 88 16.73 -17.45 4.71
C PRO A 88 18.01 -17.22 3.88
N CYS A 89 18.06 -16.09 3.17
CA CYS A 89 19.20 -15.71 2.36
C CYS A 89 19.68 -14.30 2.72
N ALA A 90 20.98 -14.17 2.95
CA ALA A 90 21.65 -12.88 3.03
C ALA A 90 22.17 -12.47 1.64
N TYR A 91 21.92 -11.22 1.25
CA TYR A 91 22.41 -10.66 0.00
C TYR A 91 22.80 -9.20 0.21
N ARG A 92 23.63 -8.66 -0.67
CA ARG A 92 24.13 -7.28 -0.55
C ARG A 92 23.35 -6.36 -1.48
N VAL A 93 23.00 -5.18 -0.96
CA VAL A 93 22.44 -4.09 -1.75
C VAL A 93 23.41 -2.91 -1.73
N THR A 94 23.88 -2.51 -2.90
CA THR A 94 24.77 -1.36 -3.08
C THR A 94 23.95 -0.19 -3.62
N LEU A 95 23.87 0.90 -2.85
CA LEU A 95 23.19 2.13 -3.24
C LEU A 95 24.22 3.19 -3.64
N THR A 96 24.17 3.61 -4.90
CA THR A 96 25.03 4.68 -5.44
C THR A 96 24.19 5.93 -5.67
N ASN A 97 24.46 7.00 -4.91
CA ASN A 97 23.82 8.30 -5.11
C ASN A 97 24.41 8.99 -6.36
N ARG A 98 23.60 9.19 -7.40
CA ARG A 98 23.94 9.95 -8.62
C ARG A 98 23.41 11.39 -8.58
N GLY A 99 22.84 11.80 -7.45
CA GLY A 99 22.35 13.15 -7.22
C GLY A 99 23.48 14.14 -6.91
N ARG A 100 23.16 15.44 -7.01
CA ARG A 100 24.08 16.53 -6.67
C ARG A 100 24.15 16.80 -5.16
N ARG A 101 23.21 16.28 -4.38
CA ARG A 101 23.11 16.50 -2.92
C ARG A 101 23.32 15.17 -2.18
N PRO A 102 23.93 15.18 -0.98
CA PRO A 102 24.03 14.00 -0.15
C PRO A 102 22.63 13.46 0.19
N LEU A 103 22.47 12.14 0.16
CA LEU A 103 21.22 11.48 0.52
C LEU A 103 21.21 11.24 2.03
N ALA A 104 20.49 12.09 2.77
CA ALA A 104 20.35 11.97 4.22
C ALA A 104 18.99 11.35 4.58
N GLY A 105 18.97 10.49 5.61
CA GLY A 105 17.73 9.90 6.15
C GLY A 105 17.01 8.92 5.21
N ALA A 106 17.73 8.28 4.28
CA ALA A 106 17.14 7.29 3.39
C ALA A 106 16.93 5.95 4.11
N SER A 107 15.73 5.40 3.97
CA SER A 107 15.42 4.01 4.29
C SER A 107 15.37 3.18 3.01
N LEU A 108 15.79 1.93 3.10
CA LEU A 108 15.64 0.95 2.04
C LEU A 108 14.53 -0.02 2.44
N GLU A 109 13.47 -0.08 1.65
CA GLU A 109 12.41 -1.06 1.79
C GLU A 109 12.33 -1.88 0.49
N GLU A 110 12.41 -3.20 0.62
CA GLU A 110 12.31 -4.09 -0.53
C GLU A 110 10.86 -4.57 -0.68
N TYR A 111 10.31 -4.36 -1.87
CA TYR A 111 8.98 -4.84 -2.21
C TYR A 111 9.10 -5.98 -3.22
N PHE A 112 8.42 -7.07 -2.90
CA PHE A 112 8.24 -8.18 -3.81
C PHE A 112 7.21 -7.84 -4.89
N ARG A 113 7.14 -8.71 -5.90
CA ARG A 113 6.17 -8.58 -6.99
C ARG A 113 4.75 -8.41 -6.41
N ASP A 114 3.96 -7.56 -7.04
CA ASP A 114 2.56 -7.31 -6.67
C ASP A 114 1.83 -8.64 -6.41
N PRO A 115 1.43 -8.93 -5.16
CA PRO A 115 0.82 -10.20 -4.80
C PRO A 115 -0.63 -10.28 -5.26
N ARG A 116 -1.26 -9.20 -5.74
CA ARG A 116 -2.68 -9.18 -6.10
C ARG A 116 -2.98 -10.07 -7.31
N PRO A 117 -3.98 -10.97 -7.25
CA PRO A 117 -4.33 -11.86 -8.35
C PRO A 117 -4.88 -11.10 -9.56
N GLY A 118 -4.66 -11.65 -10.75
CA GLY A 118 -5.35 -11.20 -11.96
C GLY A 118 -6.82 -11.60 -11.94
N TYR A 119 -7.66 -10.97 -12.78
CA TYR A 119 -9.10 -11.23 -12.80
C TYR A 119 -9.45 -12.70 -13.06
N ALA A 120 -8.85 -13.30 -14.10
CA ALA A 120 -9.13 -14.67 -14.48
C ALA A 120 -8.78 -15.65 -13.35
N GLU A 121 -7.62 -15.41 -12.72
CA GLU A 121 -7.14 -16.22 -11.61
C GLU A 121 -8.01 -16.05 -10.36
N TRP A 122 -8.29 -14.82 -9.94
CA TRP A 122 -9.19 -14.55 -8.80
C TRP A 122 -10.55 -15.23 -8.99
N ARG A 123 -11.10 -15.21 -10.21
CA ARG A 123 -12.41 -15.81 -10.53
C ARG A 123 -12.43 -17.33 -10.39
N ILE A 124 -11.33 -18.03 -10.67
CA ILE A 124 -11.26 -19.50 -10.59
C ILE A 124 -10.72 -20.00 -9.24
N THR A 125 -9.99 -19.16 -8.51
CA THR A 125 -9.43 -19.51 -7.21
C THR A 125 -10.54 -19.82 -6.21
N ARG A 126 -10.49 -21.01 -5.61
CA ARG A 126 -11.39 -21.41 -4.52
C ARG A 126 -10.65 -21.38 -3.20
N GLU A 127 -11.28 -20.76 -2.21
CA GLU A 127 -10.74 -20.66 -0.87
C GLU A 127 -11.15 -21.88 -0.02
N PRO A 128 -10.27 -22.37 0.87
CA PRO A 128 -10.66 -23.35 1.88
C PRO A 128 -11.85 -22.85 2.72
N GLY A 129 -12.95 -23.62 2.75
CA GLY A 129 -14.13 -23.27 3.54
C GLY A 129 -15.12 -22.31 2.88
N GLU A 130 -14.93 -21.95 1.60
CA GLU A 130 -15.85 -21.09 0.84
C GLU A 130 -17.31 -21.58 0.88
N ALA A 131 -17.52 -22.91 0.89
CA ALA A 131 -18.86 -23.51 0.93
C ALA A 131 -19.61 -23.31 2.27
N ARG A 132 -18.89 -23.02 3.37
CA ARG A 132 -19.49 -22.78 4.69
C ARG A 132 -19.82 -21.31 4.94
N ARG A 133 -19.46 -20.42 4.00
CA ARG A 133 -19.65 -18.97 4.14
C ARG A 133 -21.05 -18.55 3.67
N ASN A 134 -21.49 -17.39 4.15
CA ASN A 134 -22.73 -16.79 3.70
C ASN A 134 -22.68 -16.49 2.18
N TRP A 135 -23.84 -16.48 1.53
CA TRP A 135 -23.97 -16.23 0.09
C TRP A 135 -23.34 -14.89 -0.30
N PHE A 136 -23.48 -13.86 0.54
CA PHE A 136 -22.91 -12.52 0.32
C PHE A 136 -21.38 -12.53 0.29
N ASP A 137 -20.74 -13.20 1.26
CA ASP A 137 -19.27 -13.31 1.32
C ASP A 137 -18.71 -14.07 0.12
N ARG A 138 -19.44 -15.08 -0.34
CA ARG A 138 -19.10 -15.87 -1.53
C ARG A 138 -19.19 -15.03 -2.80
N GLU A 139 -20.22 -14.20 -2.93
CA GLU A 139 -20.42 -13.30 -4.09
C GLU A 139 -19.40 -12.16 -4.11
N MET A 140 -19.09 -11.58 -2.95
CA MET A 140 -18.10 -10.50 -2.84
C MET A 140 -16.66 -10.99 -3.01
N GLY A 141 -16.37 -12.25 -2.67
CA GLY A 141 -15.08 -12.88 -2.93
C GLY A 141 -13.87 -12.18 -2.27
N TYR A 142 -14.12 -11.38 -1.22
CA TYR A 142 -13.08 -10.67 -0.45
C TYR A 142 -12.12 -11.64 0.22
N PHE A 143 -12.64 -12.73 0.79
CA PHE A 143 -11.81 -13.72 1.46
C PHE A 143 -10.95 -14.53 0.48
N ARG A 144 -11.51 -14.88 -0.69
CA ARG A 144 -10.74 -15.45 -1.81
C ARG A 144 -9.61 -14.52 -2.26
N TRP A 145 -9.90 -13.21 -2.33
CA TRP A 145 -8.91 -12.19 -2.65
C TRP A 145 -7.78 -12.12 -1.61
N ARG A 146 -8.13 -12.05 -0.31
CA ARG A 146 -7.14 -12.05 0.77
C ARG A 146 -6.31 -13.32 0.80
N TRP A 147 -6.95 -14.49 0.72
CA TRP A 147 -6.28 -15.77 0.72
C TRP A 147 -5.28 -15.91 -0.43
N ALA A 148 -5.66 -15.45 -1.63
CA ALA A 148 -4.76 -15.45 -2.78
C ALA A 148 -3.52 -14.57 -2.57
N ILE A 149 -3.67 -13.42 -1.88
CA ILE A 149 -2.56 -12.53 -1.53
C ILE A 149 -1.69 -13.16 -0.44
N GLU A 150 -2.28 -13.64 0.65
CA GLU A 150 -1.57 -14.23 1.80
C GLU A 150 -0.70 -15.43 1.39
N ARG A 151 -1.14 -16.21 0.39
CA ARG A 151 -0.35 -17.33 -0.15
C ARG A 151 0.89 -16.88 -0.92
N ARG A 152 0.92 -15.65 -1.42
CA ARG A 152 2.01 -15.11 -2.26
C ARG A 152 2.97 -14.21 -1.51
N VAL A 153 2.52 -13.62 -0.40
CA VAL A 153 3.36 -12.80 0.46
C VAL A 153 4.16 -13.75 1.38
N PRO A 154 5.50 -13.72 1.34
CA PRO A 154 6.31 -14.45 2.31
C PRO A 154 5.91 -14.02 3.71
N ARG A 155 5.61 -14.97 4.61
CA ARG A 155 5.40 -14.62 6.01
C ARG A 155 6.74 -14.11 6.55
N ALA A 156 6.77 -12.85 6.98
CA ALA A 156 7.89 -12.36 7.77
C ALA A 156 7.97 -13.25 9.01
N GLN A 157 9.06 -14.03 9.14
CA GLN A 157 9.37 -14.67 10.41
C GLN A 157 9.69 -13.57 11.42
N PRO A 158 9.09 -13.59 12.62
CA PRO A 158 9.52 -12.69 13.67
C PRO A 158 11.01 -12.94 13.94
N ALA A 159 11.79 -11.86 13.93
CA ALA A 159 13.19 -11.93 14.34
C ALA A 159 13.24 -12.51 15.77
N VAL A 160 13.96 -13.63 15.91
CA VAL A 160 14.24 -14.29 17.20
C VAL A 160 15.29 -13.47 17.95
#